data_AF-A0A7V3NXI7-F1
#
_entry.id   AF-A0A7V3NXI7-F1
#
_cell.length_a   1.000
_cell.length_b   1.000
_cell.length_c   1.000
_cell.angle_alpha   90.00
_cell.angle_beta   90.00
_cell.angle_gamma   90.00
#
_symmetry.space_group_name_H-M   'P 1'
#
loop_
_entity.id
_entity.type
_entity.pdbx_description
1 polymer ?
#
loop_
_entity_poly.entity_id
_entity_poly.type
_entity_poly.pdbx_seq_one_letter_code
_entity_poly.pdbx_strand_id
1 'polypeptide(L)'
;MMRLVLIINLLVALWVFYDAQKRGFTLWKSMLWAMGVFFLLIIFLPLYLIVRRKKERWRGTEESLYTSATKICFYCGKPYPGEPERCPNCGQNLKAL
;
A
#
# COMPACT_ATOMS: atom_id res chain seq x y z
N MET A 1 7.61 -4.16 39.01
CA MET A 1 6.63 -3.61 38.05
C MET A 1 7.24 -2.63 37.03
N MET A 2 7.99 -1.59 37.42
CA MET A 2 8.54 -0.61 36.46
C MET A 2 9.42 -1.20 35.32
N ARG A 3 10.27 -2.19 35.59
CA ARG A 3 11.19 -2.75 34.58
C ARG A 3 10.47 -3.45 33.43
N LEU A 4 9.35 -4.11 33.73
CA LEU A 4 8.53 -4.80 32.72
C LEU A 4 7.93 -3.81 31.72
N VAL A 5 7.47 -2.66 32.20
CA VAL A 5 6.90 -1.61 31.34
C VAL A 5 7.94 -1.07 30.37
N LEU A 6 9.18 -0.85 30.83
CA LEU A 6 10.28 -0.39 29.97
C LEU A 6 10.64 -1.41 28.90
N ILE A 7 10.71 -2.69 29.27
CA ILE A 7 10.99 -3.79 28.32
C ILE A 7 9.88 -3.88 27.28
N ILE A 8 8.62 -3.80 27.69
CA ILE A 8 7.46 -3.84 26.78
C ILE A 8 7.50 -2.65 25.81
N ASN A 9 7.75 -1.43 26.29
CA ASN A 9 7.86 -0.25 25.41
C ASN A 9 8.99 -0.42 24.38
N LEU A 10 10.14 -0.95 24.79
CA LEU A 10 11.26 -1.22 23.89
C LEU A 10 10.90 -2.26 22.81
N LEU A 11 10.26 -3.36 23.21
CA LEU A 11 9.82 -4.41 22.27
C LEU A 11 8.77 -3.89 21.28
N VAL A 12 7.80 -3.09 21.74
CA VAL A 12 6.79 -2.49 20.86
C VAL A 12 7.41 -1.49 19.89
N ALA A 13 8.36 -0.66 20.35
CA ALA A 13 9.08 0.28 19.47
C ALA A 13 9.90 -0.46 18.40
N LEU A 14 10.63 -1.51 18.77
CA LEU A 14 11.35 -2.37 17.82
C LEU A 14 10.38 -3.02 16.81
N TRP A 15 9.25 -3.55 17.30
CA TRP A 15 8.25 -4.14 16.43
C TRP A 15 7.68 -3.14 15.44
N VAL A 16 7.36 -1.91 15.86
CA VAL A 16 6.88 -0.83 14.97
C VAL A 16 7.94 -0.46 13.93
N PHE A 17 9.22 -0.39 14.30
CA PHE A 17 10.30 -0.13 13.37
C PHE A 17 10.39 -1.20 12.26
N TYR A 18 10.41 -2.49 12.65
CA TYR A 18 10.44 -3.60 11.70
C TYR A 18 9.16 -3.69 10.86
N ASP A 19 7.99 -3.46 11.46
CA ASP A 19 6.70 -3.44 10.75
C ASP A 19 6.65 -2.29 9.73
N ALA A 20 7.13 -1.10 10.07
CA ALA A 20 7.21 0.03 9.16
C ALA A 20 8.17 -0.24 7.99
N GLN A 21 9.32 -0.87 8.26
CA GLN A 21 10.30 -1.21 7.23
C GLN A 21 9.76 -2.26 6.25
N LYS A 22 9.11 -3.34 6.75
CA LYS A 22 8.45 -4.36 5.91
C LYS A 22 7.36 -3.78 5.01
N ARG A 23 6.73 -2.67 5.41
CA ARG A 23 5.68 -1.97 4.66
C ARG A 23 6.21 -0.92 3.68
N GLY A 24 7.53 -0.86 3.47
CA GLY A 24 8.17 0.10 2.59
C GLY A 24 7.98 1.55 3.03
N PHE A 25 7.98 1.82 4.34
CA PHE A 25 8.20 3.19 4.81
C PHE A 25 9.69 3.54 4.67
N THR A 26 9.96 4.78 4.27
CA THR A 26 11.32 5.33 4.25
C THR A 26 11.94 5.23 5.65
N LEU A 27 13.26 4.96 5.74
CA LEU A 27 14.00 4.86 6.99
C LEU A 27 13.69 6.01 7.96
N TRP A 28 13.64 7.25 7.44
CA TRP A 28 13.29 8.44 8.22
C TRP A 28 11.91 8.34 8.90
N LYS A 29 10.89 7.89 8.15
CA LYS A 29 9.53 7.72 8.68
C LYS A 29 9.45 6.58 9.69
N SER A 30 10.17 5.49 9.45
CA SER A 30 10.24 4.35 10.37
C SER A 30 10.91 4.75 11.70
N MET A 31 11.99 5.54 11.66
CA MET A 31 12.61 6.08 12.86
C MET A 31 11.68 7.04 13.61
N LEU A 32 10.95 7.91 12.91
CA LEU A 32 10.01 8.84 13.52
C LEU A 32 8.87 8.11 14.26
N TRP A 33 8.33 7.04 13.66
CA TRP A 33 7.30 6.22 14.30
C TRP A 33 7.83 5.45 15.51
N ALA A 34 9.01 4.85 15.39
CA ALA A 34 9.64 4.13 16.51
C ALA A 34 9.96 5.07 17.68
N MET A 35 10.50 6.26 17.39
CA MET A 35 10.80 7.28 18.40
C MET A 35 9.50 7.77 19.07
N GLY A 36 8.44 8.05 18.31
CA GLY A 36 7.15 8.47 18.85
C GLY A 36 6.50 7.41 19.75
N VAL A 37 6.56 6.13 19.37
CA VAL A 37 6.01 5.02 20.16
C VAL A 37 6.82 4.78 21.44
N PHE A 38 8.14 4.98 21.40
CA PHE A 38 9.00 4.86 22.58
C PHE A 38 8.69 5.91 23.66
N PHE A 39 8.43 7.16 23.26
CA PHE A 39 8.11 8.25 24.22
C PHE A 39 6.63 8.34 24.57
N LEU A 40 5.72 8.01 23.65
CA LEU A 40 4.27 8.16 23.80
C LEU A 40 3.50 6.98 23.16
N LEU A 41 3.65 5.79 23.75
CA LEU A 41 3.02 4.55 23.27
C LEU A 41 1.50 4.69 23.09
N ILE A 42 0.79 5.30 24.06
CA ILE A 42 -0.67 5.44 24.00
C ILE A 42 -1.17 6.27 22.82
N ILE A 43 -0.41 7.28 22.38
CA ILE A 43 -0.85 8.19 21.32
C ILE A 43 -0.33 7.75 19.95
N PHE A 44 0.96 7.44 19.86
CA PHE A 44 1.59 7.13 18.58
C PHE A 44 1.21 5.74 18.06
N LEU A 45 0.91 4.78 18.93
CA LEU A 45 0.52 3.44 18.49
C LEU A 45 -0.83 3.42 17.76
N PRO A 46 -1.95 3.96 18.30
CA PRO A 46 -3.21 4.00 17.55
C PRO A 46 -3.10 4.86 16.30
N LEU A 47 -2.38 5.99 16.37
CA LEU A 47 -2.14 6.84 15.20
C LEU A 47 -1.36 6.09 14.10
N TYR A 48 -0.33 5.34 14.47
CA TYR A 48 0.43 4.48 13.56
C TYR A 48 -0.48 3.46 12.89
N LEU A 49 -1.33 2.78 13.65
CA LEU A 49 -2.25 1.78 13.13
C LEU A 49 -3.29 2.37 12.15
N ILE A 50 -3.77 3.60 12.38
CA ILE A 50 -4.67 4.29 11.46
C ILE A 50 -3.95 4.67 10.16
N VAL A 51 -2.77 5.28 10.25
CA VAL A 51 -1.97 5.67 9.08
C VAL A 51 -1.55 4.44 8.27
N ARG A 52 -1.19 3.35 8.95
CA ARG A 52 -0.90 2.05 8.35
C ARG A 52 -2.06 1.54 7.50
N ARG A 53 -3.29 1.49 8.07
CA ARG A 53 -4.48 1.05 7.33
C ARG A 53 -4.78 1.94 6.12
N LYS A 54 -4.60 3.25 6.27
CA LYS A 54 -4.77 4.20 5.17
C LYS A 54 -3.81 3.87 4.02
N LYS A 55 -2.51 3.66 4.29
CA LYS A 55 -1.50 3.33 3.25
C LYS A 55 -1.82 2.05 2.47
N GLU A 56 -2.29 1.00 3.14
CA GLU A 56 -2.70 -0.26 2.48
C GLU A 56 -3.87 -0.02 1.50
N ARG A 57 -4.85 0.79 1.92
CA ARG A 57 -5.98 1.16 1.06
C ARG A 57 -5.55 1.89 -0.21
N TRP A 58 -4.55 2.77 -0.14
CA TRP A 58 -4.03 3.48 -1.31
C TRP A 58 -3.26 2.56 -2.26
N ARG A 59 -2.44 1.63 -1.76
CA ARG A 59 -1.73 0.65 -2.63
C ARG A 59 -2.69 -0.23 -3.43
N GLY A 60 -3.78 -0.69 -2.81
CA GLY A 60 -4.80 -1.48 -3.52
C GLY A 60 -5.59 -0.67 -4.56
N THR A 61 -5.68 0.65 -4.40
CA THR A 61 -6.38 1.52 -5.35
C THR A 61 -5.53 1.83 -6.58
N GLU A 62 -4.22 2.01 -6.43
CA GLU A 62 -3.30 2.22 -7.56
C GLU A 62 -3.15 0.98 -8.45
N GLU A 63 -3.11 -0.22 -7.86
CA GLU A 63 -3.02 -1.48 -8.61
C GLU A 63 -4.28 -1.76 -9.45
N SER A 64 -5.45 -1.29 -8.98
CA SER A 64 -6.71 -1.36 -9.73
C SER A 64 -6.75 -0.40 -10.91
N LEU A 65 -6.03 0.73 -10.86
CA LEU A 65 -6.02 1.72 -11.95
C LEU A 65 -5.02 1.36 -13.04
N TYR A 66 -3.90 0.70 -12.68
CA TYR A 66 -2.90 0.24 -13.65
C TYR A 66 -3.28 -1.08 -14.33
N THR A 67 -4.01 -1.97 -13.64
CA THR A 67 -4.48 -3.24 -14.24
C THR A 67 -5.76 -3.07 -15.07
N SER A 68 -6.34 -1.87 -15.13
CA SER A 68 -7.55 -1.60 -15.91
C SER A 68 -7.30 -1.31 -17.40
N ALA A 69 -6.05 -1.18 -17.85
CA ALA A 69 -5.79 -0.57 -19.15
C ALA A 69 -5.01 -1.46 -20.14
N THR A 70 -4.98 -2.78 -19.98
CA THR A 70 -4.54 -3.66 -21.09
C THR A 70 -5.57 -4.75 -21.30
N LYS A 71 -6.64 -4.41 -22.00
CA LYS A 71 -7.61 -5.40 -22.48
C LYS A 71 -7.00 -6.12 -23.69
N ILE A 72 -7.24 -7.42 -23.79
CA ILE A 72 -6.83 -8.21 -24.95
C ILE A 72 -8.00 -8.20 -25.94
N CYS A 73 -7.71 -7.95 -27.22
CA CYS A 73 -8.73 -7.99 -28.26
C CYS A 73 -9.15 -9.44 -28.55
N PHE A 74 -10.45 -9.76 -28.43
CA PHE A 74 -10.99 -11.10 -28.74
C PHE A 74 -10.81 -11.52 -30.20
N TYR A 75 -10.69 -10.56 -31.12
CA TYR A 75 -10.56 -10.86 -32.55
C TYR A 75 -9.13 -11.09 -33.01
N CYS A 76 -8.16 -10.34 -32.47
CA CYS A 76 -6.76 -10.41 -32.93
C CYS A 76 -5.77 -10.86 -31.86
N GLY A 77 -6.20 -11.04 -30.61
CA GLY A 77 -5.35 -11.45 -29.49
C GLY A 77 -4.30 -10.42 -29.08
N LYS A 78 -4.29 -9.23 -29.69
CA LYS A 78 -3.32 -8.17 -29.37
C LYS A 78 -3.80 -7.38 -28.14
N PRO A 79 -2.90 -7.03 -27.21
CA PRO A 79 -3.20 -6.11 -26.13
C PRO A 79 -3.47 -4.70 -26.68
N TYR A 80 -4.41 -3.97 -26.07
CA TYR A 80 -4.65 -2.56 -26.39
C TYR A 80 -4.82 -1.71 -25.13
N PRO A 81 -4.31 -0.46 -25.14
CA PRO A 81 -4.46 0.46 -24.03
C PRO A 81 -5.86 1.09 -24.00
N GLY A 82 -6.45 1.16 -22.80
CA GLY A 82 -7.70 1.88 -22.55
C GLY A 82 -8.96 1.20 -23.08
N GLU A 83 -9.96 2.02 -23.44
CA GLU A 83 -11.32 1.58 -23.82
C GLU A 83 -11.75 2.12 -25.20
N PRO A 84 -10.98 1.86 -26.27
CA PRO A 84 -11.33 2.35 -27.60
C PRO A 84 -12.52 1.56 -28.17
N GLU A 85 -13.47 2.25 -28.82
CA GLU A 85 -14.61 1.61 -29.48
C GLU A 85 -14.18 0.67 -30.63
N ARG A 86 -12.99 0.91 -31.20
CA ARG A 86 -12.36 0.08 -32.23
C ARG A 86 -10.95 -0.29 -31.84
N CYS A 87 -10.56 -1.53 -32.12
CA CYS A 87 -9.21 -2.00 -31.87
C CYS A 87 -8.21 -1.29 -32.79
N PRO A 88 -7.14 -0.67 -32.26
CA PRO A 88 -6.12 0.01 -33.08
C PRO A 88 -5.28 -0.95 -33.93
N ASN A 89 -5.26 -2.25 -33.59
CA ASN A 89 -4.44 -3.24 -34.29
C ASN A 89 -5.18 -3.96 -35.42
N CYS A 90 -6.50 -4.15 -35.31
CA CYS A 90 -7.28 -4.90 -36.30
C CYS A 90 -8.49 -4.13 -36.86
N GLY A 91 -8.78 -2.94 -36.34
CA GLY A 91 -9.92 -2.12 -36.78
C GLY A 91 -11.30 -2.63 -36.40
N GLN A 92 -11.41 -3.77 -35.71
CA GLN A 92 -12.68 -4.37 -35.29
C GLN A 92 -13.33 -3.55 -34.17
N ASN A 93 -14.66 -3.48 -34.17
CA ASN A 93 -15.42 -2.83 -33.09
C ASN A 93 -15.34 -3.70 -31.83
N LEU A 94 -14.85 -3.11 -30.74
CA LEU A 94 -14.72 -3.74 -29.43
C LEU A 94 -16.00 -3.60 -28.59
N LYS A 95 -17.00 -2.88 -29.10
CA LYS A 95 -18.37 -2.82 -28.57
C LYS A 95 -19.10 -4.15 -28.81
N ALA A 96 -18.92 -5.12 -27.91
CA ALA A 96 -19.83 -6.26 -27.75
C ALA A 96 -19.56 -7.03 -26.45
N LEU A 97 -19.98 -6.47 -25.30
CA LEU A 97 -20.96 -7.03 -24.34
C LEU A 97 -21.08 -6.07 -23.15
#